data_AF-A0A7W8P8Y0-F1
#
_entry.id   AF-A0A7W8P8Y0-F1
#
_cell.length_a   1.000
_cell.length_b   1.000
_cell.length_c   1.000
_cell.angle_alpha   90.00
_cell.angle_beta   90.00
_cell.angle_gamma   90.00
#
_symmetry.space_group_name_H-M   'P 1'
#
loop_
_entity.id
_entity.type
_entity.pdbx_description
1 polymer ?
#
loop_
_entity_poly.entity_id
_entity_poly.type
_entity_poly.pdbx_seq_one_letter_code
_entity_poly.pdbx_strand_id
1 'polypeptide(L)' 'MTDVSWQVTHREWVIRSSPEKRGFHYHARVEVERRPQNYVDNREVFRFTDIGYFDTQASANERGVAWAKAWLDVNF' A
#
# COMPACT_ATOMS: atom_id res chain seq x y z
N MET A 1 5.71 -7.45 -13.53
CA MET A 1 5.28 -7.81 -12.16
C MET A 1 5.76 -6.70 -11.25
N THR A 2 4.88 -6.08 -10.48
CA THR A 2 5.29 -5.12 -9.44
C THR A 2 5.92 -5.93 -8.33
N ASP A 3 7.22 -5.72 -8.07
CA ASP A 3 7.91 -6.40 -6.98
C ASP A 3 7.36 -5.85 -5.65
N VAL A 4 6.53 -6.66 -4.99
CA VAL A 4 5.93 -6.28 -3.70
C VAL A 4 7.01 -6.47 -2.65
N SER A 5 7.55 -5.37 -2.14
CA SER A 5 8.54 -5.47 -1.07
C SER A 5 7.87 -5.85 0.25
N TRP A 6 6.72 -5.24 0.59
CA TRP A 6 6.05 -5.43 1.87
C TRP A 6 4.57 -5.73 1.68
N GLN A 7 4.03 -6.67 2.47
CA GLN A 7 2.60 -6.96 2.52
C GLN A 7 2.15 -7.06 3.98
N VAL A 8 1.07 -6.36 4.32
CA VAL A 8 0.45 -6.42 5.65
C VAL A 8 -1.07 -6.52 5.53
N THR A 9 -1.71 -7.12 6.54
CA THR A 9 -3.17 -7.14 6.66
C THR A 9 -3.61 -6.10 7.68
N HIS A 10 -4.66 -5.35 7.34
CA HIS A 10 -5.33 -4.37 8.21
C HIS A 10 -6.84 -4.58 8.14
N ARG A 11 -7.43 -5.15 9.19
CA ARG A 11 -8.83 -5.60 9.20
C ARG A 11 -9.11 -6.56 8.03
N GLU A 12 -10.10 -6.29 7.18
CA GLU A 12 -10.40 -7.08 5.97
C GLU A 12 -9.53 -6.72 4.74
N TRP A 13 -8.61 -5.77 4.87
CA TRP A 13 -7.81 -5.24 3.77
C TRP A 13 -6.39 -5.83 3.75
N VAL A 14 -5.87 -6.08 2.56
CA VAL A 14 -4.46 -6.39 2.29
C VAL A 14 -3.81 -5.14 1.73
N ILE A 15 -2.76 -4.67 2.38
CA ILE A 15 -1.94 -3.55 1.94
C ILE A 15 -0.65 -4.12 1.38
N ARG A 16 -0.34 -3.83 0.11
CA ARG A 16 0.93 -4.15 -0.54
C ARG A 16 1.68 -2.87 -0.78
N SER A 17 2.89 -2.76 -0.27
CA SER A 17 3.79 -1.66 -0.57
C SER A 17 4.89 -2.11 -1.51
N SER A 18 5.10 -1.31 -2.56
CA SER A 18 6.08 -1.54 -3.59
C SER A 18 6.75 -0.22 -3.98
N PRO A 19 7.60 0.36 -3.10
CA PRO A 19 8.26 1.60 -3.38
C PRO A 19 9.09 1.51 -4.67
N GLU A 20 9.01 2.55 -5.50
CA GLU A 20 9.77 2.62 -6.74
C GLU A 20 10.96 3.56 -6.56
N LYS A 21 12.17 3.09 -6.86
CA LYS A 21 13.35 3.95 -6.89
C LYS A 21 13.29 4.87 -8.10
N ARG A 22 13.36 6.19 -7.88
CA ARG A 22 13.47 7.22 -8.93
C ARG A 22 14.60 8.18 -8.56
N GLY A 23 15.65 8.18 -9.37
CA GLY A 23 16.88 8.90 -9.04
C GLY A 23 17.47 8.38 -7.72
N PHE A 24 17.68 9.29 -6.77
CA PHE A 24 18.24 9.00 -5.45
C PHE A 24 17.20 8.70 -4.36
N HIS A 25 15.91 8.84 -4.66
CA HIS A 25 14.83 8.63 -3.69
C HIS A 25 13.95 7.44 -4.06
N TYR A 26 13.25 6.92 -3.06
CA TYR A 26 12.22 5.90 -3.16
C TYR A 26 10.85 6.57 -3.05
N HIS A 27 10.04 6.43 -4.09
CA HIS A 27 8.65 6.86 -4.07
C HIS A 27 7.81 5.80 -3.38
N ALA A 28 7.10 6.17 -2.32
CA ALA A 28 6.17 5.24 -1.69
C ALA A 28 4.98 4.97 -2.63
N ARG A 29 4.72 3.68 -2.83
CA ARG A 29 3.53 3.20 -3.54
C ARG A 29 2.87 2.12 -2.71
N VAL A 30 1.55 2.16 -2.66
CA VAL A 30 0.75 1.13 -2.01
C VAL A 30 -0.47 0.78 -2.85
N GLU A 31 -0.80 -0.49 -2.84
CA GLU A 31 -2.07 -1.03 -3.30
C GLU A 31 -2.79 -1.60 -2.08
N VAL A 32 -4.06 -1.24 -1.89
CA VAL A 32 -4.92 -1.82 -0.87
C VAL A 32 -6.03 -2.58 -1.54
N GLU A 33 -6.26 -3.80 -1.09
CA GLU A 33 -7.23 -4.73 -1.65
C GLU A 33 -8.11 -5.28 -0.54
N ARG A 34 -9.43 -5.20 -0.70
CA ARG A 34 -10.37 -5.85 0.21
C ARG A 34 -10.40 -7.35 -0.08
N ARG A 35 -10.18 -8.20 0.93
CA ARG A 35 -10.36 -9.64 0.74
C ARG A 35 -11.84 -9.94 0.55
N PRO A 36 -12.22 -10.80 -0.41
CA PRO A 36 -13.61 -11.22 -0.56
C PRO A 36 -14.03 -11.98 0.70
N GLN A 37 -15.11 -11.51 1.34
CA GLN A 37 -15.64 -12.14 2.57
C GLN A 37 -16.66 -13.26 2.29
N ASN A 38 -17.20 -13.36 1.08
CA ASN A 38 -18.07 -14.44 0.62
C ASN A 38 -17.97 -14.51 -0.91
N TYR A 39 -18.41 -15.61 -1.54
CA TYR A 39 -18.36 -15.91 -3.00
C TYR A 39 -18.89 -14.82 -3.98
N VAL A 40 -19.30 -13.66 -3.47
CA VAL A 40 -19.58 -12.45 -4.25
C VAL A 40 -18.27 -11.67 -4.40
N ASP A 41 -17.80 -11.53 -5.64
CA ASP A 41 -16.55 -10.89 -6.04
C ASP A 41 -16.58 -9.35 -5.79
N ASN A 42 -16.68 -8.93 -4.53
CA ASN A 42 -16.61 -7.53 -4.11
C ASN A 42 -15.15 -7.10 -3.91
N ARG A 43 -14.33 -7.36 -4.93
CA ARG A 43 -12.91 -7.03 -4.90
C ARG A 43 -12.72 -5.52 -5.11
N GLU A 44 -12.51 -4.80 -4.02
CA GLU A 44 -12.17 -3.37 -4.06
C GLU A 44 -10.64 -3.22 -4.03
N VAL A 45 -10.08 -2.51 -5.02
CA VAL A 45 -8.63 -2.26 -5.11
C VAL A 45 -8.39 -0.76 -5.28
N PHE A 46 -7.60 -0.16 -4.38
CA PHE A 46 -7.14 1.21 -4.48
C PHE A 46 -5.62 1.28 -4.60
N ARG A 47 -5.12 2.19 -5.43
CA ARG A 47 -3.69 2.36 -5.69
C ARG A 47 -3.29 3.80 -5.42
N PHE A 48 -2.22 3.98 -4.65
CA PHE A 48 -1.70 5.28 -4.27
C PHE A 48 -0.20 5.34 -4.55
N THR A 49 0.22 6.39 -5.25
CA THR A 49 1.61 6.57 -5.70
C THR A 49 2.23 7.91 -5.32
N ASP A 50 1.44 8.83 -4.76
CA ASP A 50 1.87 10.19 -4.38
C ASP A 50 1.84 10.37 -2.86
N ILE A 51 2.40 9.39 -2.13
CA ILE A 51 2.46 9.40 -0.67
C ILE A 51 3.70 10.18 -0.17
N GLY A 52 4.76 10.18 -0.97
CA GLY A 52 6.01 10.88 -0.64
C GLY A 52 7.26 10.21 -1.20
N TYR A 53 8.39 10.87 -0.96
CA TYR A 53 9.73 10.52 -1.41
C TYR A 53 10.60 10.29 -0.19
N PHE A 54 11.40 9.22 -0.19
CA PHE A 54 12.19 8.81 0.97
C PHE A 54 13.59 8.36 0.56
N ASP A 55 14.55 8.52 1.46
CA ASP A 55 15.95 8.18 1.15
C ASP A 55 16.20 6.66 1.13
N THR A 56 15.35 5.88 1.80
CA THR A 56 15.46 4.41 1.84
C THR A 56 14.16 3.73 1.45
N GLN A 57 14.28 2.53 0.89
CA GLN A 57 13.13 1.67 0.57
C GLN A 57 12.34 1.29 1.83
N ALA A 58 13.04 1.05 2.95
CA ALA A 58 12.40 0.73 4.24
C ALA A 58 11.52 1.89 4.72
N SER A 59 12.02 3.13 4.71
CA SER A 59 11.25 4.30 5.09
C SER A 59 10.04 4.52 4.16
N ALA A 60 10.20 4.30 2.86
CA ALA A 60 9.09 4.38 1.91
C ALA A 60 8.01 3.31 2.16
N ASN A 61 8.42 2.09 2.52
CA ASN A 61 7.51 1.01 2.90
C ASN A 61 6.74 1.35 4.19
N GLU A 62 7.46 1.72 5.26
CA GLU A 62 6.87 2.05 6.56
C GLU A 62 5.85 3.19 6.43
N ARG A 63 6.22 4.26 5.73
CA ARG A 63 5.37 5.42 5.53
C ARG A 63 4.19 5.13 4.60
N GLY A 64 4.42 4.38 3.52
CA GLY A 64 3.36 3.92 2.64
C GLY A 64 2.30 3.12 3.38
N VAL A 65 2.72 2.13 4.18
CA VAL A 65 1.82 1.29 4.97
C VAL A 65 1.08 2.09 6.05
N ALA A 66 1.79 2.97 6.78
CA ALA A 66 1.16 3.79 7.81
C ALA A 66 0.09 4.73 7.23
N TRP A 67 0.40 5.35 6.09
CA TRP A 67 -0.55 6.19 5.36
C TRP A 67 -1.79 5.39 4.91
N ALA A 68 -1.58 4.20 4.34
CA ALA A 68 -2.68 3.35 3.87
C ALA A 68 -3.61 2.91 5.01
N LYS A 69 -3.06 2.57 6.17
CA LYS A 69 -3.86 2.25 7.38
C LYS A 69 -4.71 3.44 7.81
N ALA A 70 -4.12 4.62 7.91
CA ALA A 70 -4.83 5.84 8.31
C ALA A 70 -5.93 6.19 7.30
N TRP A 71 -5.67 6.04 6.00
CA TRP A 71 -6.69 6.26 4.97
C TRP A 71 -7.85 5.27 5.10
N LEU A 72 -7.57 3.98 5.30
CA LEU A 72 -8.61 2.97 5.53
C LEU A 72 -9.42 3.29 6.79
N ASP A 73 -8.78 3.65 7.90
CA ASP A 73 -9.46 3.97 9.17
C ASP A 73 -10.41 5.18 9.07
N VAL A 74 -10.18 6.07 8.10
CA VAL A 74 -11.03 7.26 7.86
C VAL A 74 -12.17 6.98 6.87
N ASN A 75 -11.96 6.06 5.92
CA ASN A 75 -12.90 5.83 4.81
C ASN A 75 -13.76 4.56 4.97
N PHE A 76 -13.39 3.64 5.88
CA PHE A 76 -14.04 2.34 6.10
C PHE A 76 -14.01 1.90 7.58
#